data_AF-A0A813D3P8-F1
#
_entry.id   AF-A0A813D3P8-F1
#
_cell.length_a   1.000
_cell.length_b   1.000
_cell.length_c   1.000
_cell.angle_alpha   90.00
_cell.angle_beta   90.00
_cell.angle_gamma   90.00
#
_symmetry.space_group_name_H-M   'P 1'
#
loop_
_entity.id
_entity.type
_entity.pdbx_description
1 polymer ?
#
loop_
_entity_poly.entity_id
_entity_poly.type
_entity_poly.pdbx_seq_one_letter_code
_entity_poly.pdbx_strand_id
1 'polypeptide(L)'
;MAMAGGVAEEAGVFGFGYNRVNYKFDNAQRWARFIAGRQQEVKRAGMFREDVSDLAAVAVSKLKIYCPILCMGLGYCLTIFVEARSGLKFPAPPTFASGMYLQNLGVAFASMTLAVWLCFHAAMRAQVAMVHLRTRKVRLPVPTQRQLDSARKFLSTYEEQGVYDMFRLPFVTPNGGNSPDVSDGEGKADKAGYSKSGIPGIAAKMKGKVKDLKEAAGGSKKELAHSARIPGSTSGAPSWIQKEFEAREHNPKSSPSGNGLEAPSEPYAHFEMMREAHKDYWCAEAYTRVCFLFGYMHLIQSFAYWLTIHCIAELAMVWCAFVCAIALTTGNWIMFCLDVLPEHGGCLPIELAGPIVCAISLAMAYTHDHNPATIDISRAVAIVVILMQIGFTFRMYTVAKPSFNAPDHTAKESGGRLFSQSAACDRPTWLPAAFQHVSYLVGPPKTPEQLAKEKEQREGGAIRDDPMMIVDMTPWWYVRTVILFTLLGWVILLTGRIVECVMGERMLVSNPVAPPWSRAGQWAGWESGPITSKHYAHVTPMRGHFGWQQG
;
A
#
# COMPACT_ATOMS: atom_id res chain seq x y z
N MET A 1 -85.36 0.54 21.37
CA MET A 1 -84.37 0.19 20.31
C MET A 1 -83.53 1.38 19.83
N ALA A 2 -83.97 2.64 19.93
CA ALA A 2 -83.17 3.79 19.48
C ALA A 2 -81.87 4.06 20.27
N MET A 3 -81.82 3.81 21.59
CA MET A 3 -80.59 4.00 22.40
C MET A 3 -79.47 2.97 22.10
N ALA A 4 -79.81 1.79 21.57
CA ALA A 4 -78.80 0.79 21.21
C ALA A 4 -78.06 1.13 19.91
N GLY A 5 -78.68 1.95 19.04
CA GLY A 5 -78.06 2.43 17.80
C GLY A 5 -76.98 3.48 18.05
N GLY A 6 -77.23 4.46 18.93
CA GLY A 6 -76.27 5.53 19.22
C GLY A 6 -74.97 5.04 19.88
N VAL A 7 -75.07 4.08 20.80
CA VAL A 7 -73.88 3.49 21.45
C VAL A 7 -73.05 2.66 20.47
N ALA A 8 -73.69 1.99 19.51
CA ALA A 8 -72.99 1.24 18.46
C ALA A 8 -72.30 2.17 17.44
N GLU A 9 -72.92 3.31 17.13
CA GLU A 9 -72.35 4.32 16.23
C GLU A 9 -71.13 5.02 16.85
N GLU A 10 -71.23 5.48 18.11
CA GLU A 10 -70.11 6.09 18.83
C GLU A 10 -68.97 5.09 19.06
N ALA A 11 -69.27 3.84 19.41
CA ALA A 11 -68.26 2.79 19.55
C ALA A 11 -67.58 2.45 18.20
N GLY A 12 -68.32 2.50 17.10
CA GLY A 12 -67.79 2.29 15.75
C GLY A 12 -66.84 3.41 15.32
N VAL A 13 -67.23 4.68 15.55
CA VAL A 13 -66.39 5.85 15.25
C VAL A 13 -65.14 5.87 16.14
N PHE A 14 -65.28 5.56 17.43
CA PHE A 14 -64.16 5.47 18.36
C PHE A 14 -63.20 4.33 17.99
N GLY A 15 -63.71 3.13 17.72
CA GLY A 15 -62.92 1.98 17.30
C GLY A 15 -62.16 2.23 16.00
N PHE A 16 -62.83 2.81 15.00
CA PHE A 16 -62.21 3.18 13.73
C PHE A 16 -61.12 4.25 13.90
N GLY A 17 -61.39 5.30 14.69
CA GLY A 17 -60.43 6.35 15.00
C GLY A 17 -59.18 5.81 15.70
N TYR A 18 -59.38 4.97 16.72
CA TYR A 18 -58.30 4.33 17.46
C TYR A 18 -57.44 3.42 16.57
N ASN A 19 -58.05 2.53 15.79
CA ASN A 19 -57.30 1.63 14.90
C ASN A 19 -56.58 2.36 13.79
N ARG A 20 -57.16 3.45 13.27
CA ARG A 20 -56.48 4.29 12.28
C ARG A 20 -55.21 4.92 12.85
N VAL A 21 -55.24 5.40 14.10
CA VAL A 21 -54.06 5.97 14.76
C VAL A 21 -53.02 4.88 15.03
N ASN A 22 -53.42 3.74 15.57
CA ASN A 22 -52.53 2.60 15.78
C ASN A 22 -51.93 2.09 14.47
N TYR A 23 -52.73 1.99 13.40
CA TYR A 23 -52.24 1.63 12.09
C TYR A 23 -51.16 2.60 11.60
N LYS A 24 -51.37 3.92 11.75
CA LYS A 24 -50.37 4.92 11.37
C LYS A 24 -49.08 4.77 12.18
N PHE A 25 -49.20 4.54 13.48
CA PHE A 25 -48.05 4.30 14.37
C PHE A 25 -47.28 3.02 13.98
N ASP A 26 -48.00 1.91 13.79
CA ASP A 26 -47.43 0.64 13.35
C ASP A 26 -46.79 0.77 11.96
N ASN A 27 -47.42 1.51 11.05
CA ASN A 27 -46.90 1.72 9.70
C ASN A 27 -45.58 2.51 9.74
N ALA A 28 -45.48 3.53 10.61
CA ALA A 28 -44.23 4.23 10.82
C ALA A 28 -43.12 3.31 11.36
N GLN A 29 -43.45 2.41 12.30
CA GLN A 29 -42.49 1.42 12.81
C GLN A 29 -42.11 0.36 11.77
N ARG A 30 -43.06 -0.08 10.93
CA ARG A 30 -42.79 -0.99 9.81
C ARG A 30 -41.86 -0.34 8.80
N TRP A 31 -42.16 0.90 8.43
CA TRP A 31 -41.29 1.67 7.56
C TRP A 31 -39.89 1.83 8.17
N ALA A 32 -39.79 2.15 9.46
CA ALA A 32 -38.52 2.24 10.17
C ALA A 32 -37.72 0.92 10.12
N ARG A 33 -38.37 -0.23 10.36
CA ARG A 33 -37.73 -1.56 10.23
C ARG A 33 -37.33 -1.87 8.79
N PHE A 34 -38.16 -1.50 7.82
CA PHE A 34 -37.87 -1.67 6.40
C PHE A 34 -36.64 -0.84 6.00
N ILE A 35 -36.57 0.44 6.36
CA ILE A 35 -35.41 1.28 6.01
C ILE A 35 -34.17 0.93 6.83
N ALA A 36 -34.28 0.35 8.02
CA ALA A 36 -33.14 0.03 8.88
C ALA A 36 -32.13 -0.91 8.19
N GLY A 37 -32.60 -1.98 7.54
CA GLY A 37 -31.72 -2.87 6.78
C GLY A 37 -31.02 -2.16 5.62
N ARG A 38 -31.72 -1.22 4.97
CA ARG A 38 -31.14 -0.39 3.91
C ARG A 38 -30.08 0.57 4.45
N GLN A 39 -30.35 1.22 5.57
CA GLN A 39 -29.41 2.10 6.23
C GLN A 39 -28.15 1.35 6.65
N GLN A 40 -28.28 0.12 7.13
CA GLN A 40 -27.13 -0.74 7.45
C GLN A 40 -26.31 -1.09 6.20
N GLU A 41 -26.95 -1.46 5.08
CA GLU A 41 -26.24 -1.72 3.82
C GLU A 41 -25.56 -0.47 3.25
N VAL A 42 -26.21 0.71 3.34
CA VAL A 42 -25.59 1.98 2.93
C VAL A 42 -24.39 2.31 3.81
N LYS A 43 -24.50 2.17 5.13
CA LYS A 43 -23.37 2.37 6.06
C LYS A 43 -22.22 1.39 5.78
N ARG A 44 -22.55 0.12 5.51
CA ARG A 44 -21.58 -0.90 5.14
C ARG A 44 -20.85 -0.58 3.84
N ALA A 45 -21.58 -0.19 2.81
CA ALA A 45 -20.98 0.29 1.57
C ALA A 45 -20.14 1.57 1.78
N GLY A 46 -20.54 2.42 2.73
CA GLY A 46 -19.74 3.56 3.21
C GLY A 46 -18.39 3.11 3.75
N MET A 47 -18.39 2.19 4.72
CA MET A 47 -17.16 1.62 5.30
C MET A 47 -16.25 1.03 4.22
N PHE A 48 -16.78 0.25 3.28
CA PHE A 48 -15.96 -0.32 2.19
C PHE A 48 -15.32 0.74 1.28
N ARG A 49 -15.98 1.90 1.11
CA ARG A 49 -15.41 3.02 0.32
C ARG A 49 -14.32 3.75 1.08
N GLU A 50 -14.46 3.84 2.40
CA GLU A 50 -13.45 4.38 3.31
C GLU A 50 -12.25 3.44 3.33
N ASP A 51 -12.43 2.13 3.50
CA ASP A 51 -11.37 1.13 3.42
C ASP A 51 -10.55 1.26 2.12
N VAL A 52 -11.22 1.27 0.96
CA VAL A 52 -10.54 1.47 -0.34
C VAL A 52 -9.77 2.79 -0.40
N SER A 53 -10.31 3.85 0.19
CA SER A 53 -9.67 5.16 0.22
C SER A 53 -8.43 5.16 1.11
N ASP A 54 -8.55 4.63 2.31
CA ASP A 54 -7.49 4.65 3.32
C ASP A 54 -6.33 3.75 2.90
N LEU A 55 -6.63 2.56 2.37
CA LEU A 55 -5.62 1.63 1.88
C LEU A 55 -4.81 2.20 0.71
N ALA A 56 -5.46 2.83 -0.27
CA ALA A 56 -4.76 3.50 -1.35
C ALA A 56 -4.01 4.76 -0.87
N ALA A 57 -4.58 5.47 0.11
CA ALA A 57 -3.98 6.66 0.68
C ALA A 57 -2.66 6.37 1.41
N VAL A 58 -2.47 5.19 1.98
CA VAL A 58 -1.18 4.79 2.58
C VAL A 58 -0.03 4.88 1.57
N ALA A 59 -0.20 4.29 0.37
CA ALA A 59 0.83 4.35 -0.68
C ALA A 59 1.06 5.79 -1.14
N VAL A 60 -0.02 6.53 -1.41
CA VAL A 60 0.06 7.93 -1.84
C VAL A 60 0.74 8.81 -0.79
N SER A 61 0.47 8.59 0.49
CA SER A 61 1.01 9.42 1.59
C SER A 61 2.51 9.18 1.77
N LYS A 62 2.96 7.92 1.68
CA LYS A 62 4.40 7.58 1.69
C LYS A 62 5.13 8.26 0.53
N LEU A 63 4.59 8.13 -0.68
CA LEU A 63 5.20 8.68 -1.89
C LEU A 63 5.22 10.22 -1.89
N LYS A 64 4.20 10.87 -1.29
CA LYS A 64 4.19 12.31 -1.06
C LYS A 64 5.31 12.80 -0.13
N ILE A 65 5.79 11.95 0.78
CA ILE A 65 6.93 12.28 1.65
C ILE A 65 8.26 12.05 0.90
N TYR A 66 8.36 10.99 0.10
CA TYR A 66 9.58 10.67 -0.63
C TYR A 66 9.88 11.66 -1.76
N CYS A 67 8.86 12.09 -2.50
CA CYS A 67 9.08 12.92 -3.69
C CYS A 67 9.79 14.26 -3.39
N PRO A 68 9.41 15.06 -2.38
CA PRO A 68 10.12 16.30 -2.06
C PRO A 68 11.57 16.06 -1.67
N ILE A 69 11.84 15.03 -0.87
CA ILE A 69 13.20 14.70 -0.42
C ILE A 69 14.08 14.32 -1.63
N LEU A 70 13.57 13.46 -2.52
CA LEU A 70 14.26 13.09 -3.75
C LEU A 70 14.51 14.31 -4.66
N CYS A 71 13.53 15.20 -4.82
CA CYS A 71 13.70 16.43 -5.60
C CYS A 71 14.75 17.36 -4.99
N MET A 72 14.82 17.47 -3.66
CA MET A 72 15.90 18.22 -2.98
C MET A 72 17.26 17.58 -3.22
N GLY A 73 17.38 16.26 -3.07
CA GLY A 73 18.60 15.50 -3.37
C GLY A 73 19.06 15.71 -4.81
N LEU A 74 18.13 15.68 -5.77
CA LEU A 74 18.40 15.94 -7.18
C LEU A 74 18.86 17.39 -7.43
N GLY A 75 18.25 18.35 -6.73
CA GLY A 75 18.68 19.75 -6.73
C GLY A 75 20.14 19.89 -6.29
N TYR A 76 20.52 19.25 -5.19
CA TYR A 76 21.93 19.21 -4.77
C TYR A 76 22.83 18.59 -5.83
N CYS A 77 22.44 17.46 -6.42
CA CYS A 77 23.23 16.84 -7.49
C CYS A 77 23.48 17.82 -8.65
N LEU A 78 22.45 18.55 -9.09
CA LEU A 78 22.56 19.54 -10.16
C LEU A 78 23.45 20.72 -9.78
N THR A 79 23.27 21.29 -8.59
CA THR A 79 24.12 22.38 -8.08
C THR A 79 25.58 21.95 -8.07
N ILE A 80 25.87 20.75 -7.59
CA ILE A 80 27.23 20.20 -7.53
C ILE A 80 27.80 20.00 -8.94
N PHE A 81 27.01 19.48 -9.88
CA PHE A 81 27.45 19.33 -11.28
C PHE A 81 27.87 20.65 -11.93
N VAL A 82 27.18 21.74 -11.60
CA VAL A 82 27.41 23.05 -12.21
C VAL A 82 28.50 23.85 -11.47
N GLU A 83 28.41 23.90 -10.15
CA GLU A 83 29.19 24.81 -9.30
C GLU A 83 30.41 24.16 -8.66
N ALA A 84 30.35 22.87 -8.32
CA ALA A 84 31.41 22.20 -7.58
C ALA A 84 32.55 21.75 -8.51
N ARG A 85 33.29 22.75 -9.02
CA ARG A 85 34.54 22.55 -9.74
C ARG A 85 35.69 22.42 -8.74
N SER A 86 36.32 21.26 -8.71
CA SER A 86 37.61 21.08 -8.06
C SER A 86 38.73 21.65 -8.94
N GLY A 87 39.72 22.32 -8.34
CA GLY A 87 40.88 22.89 -9.04
C GLY A 87 40.76 24.36 -9.44
N LEU A 88 39.87 25.15 -8.84
CA LEU A 88 39.75 26.59 -9.15
C LEU A 88 40.96 27.42 -8.67
N LYS A 89 41.68 26.98 -7.63
CA LYS A 89 42.79 27.75 -7.00
C LYS A 89 44.15 27.05 -7.03
N PHE A 90 44.19 25.77 -7.41
CA PHE A 90 45.36 24.91 -7.31
C PHE A 90 45.43 23.99 -8.53
N PRO A 91 46.58 23.31 -8.81
CA PRO A 91 46.67 22.44 -9.96
C PRO A 91 45.52 21.44 -10.03
N ALA A 92 45.07 21.17 -11.25
CA ALA A 92 43.92 20.31 -11.49
C ALA A 92 44.04 18.99 -10.72
N PRO A 93 42.99 18.57 -10.01
CA PRO A 93 43.01 17.34 -9.25
C PRO A 93 43.24 16.14 -10.17
N PRO A 94 43.70 15.01 -9.63
CA PRO A 94 43.89 13.79 -10.41
C PRO A 94 42.63 13.40 -11.19
N THR A 95 42.81 13.12 -12.48
CA THR A 95 41.72 12.78 -13.42
C THR A 95 40.92 11.59 -12.92
N PHE A 96 41.60 10.56 -12.39
CA PHE A 96 40.95 9.37 -11.86
C PHE A 96 40.03 9.68 -10.65
N ALA A 97 40.51 10.50 -9.70
CA ALA A 97 39.76 10.83 -8.50
C ALA A 97 38.53 11.68 -8.86
N SER A 98 38.71 12.64 -9.78
CA SER A 98 37.62 13.44 -10.33
C SER A 98 36.61 12.57 -11.09
N GLY A 99 37.09 11.59 -11.86
CA GLY A 99 36.24 10.60 -12.53
C GLY A 99 35.40 9.77 -11.55
N MET A 100 35.98 9.31 -10.44
CA MET A 100 35.24 8.60 -9.40
C MET A 100 34.17 9.47 -8.73
N TYR A 101 34.51 10.72 -8.40
CA TYR A 101 33.57 11.69 -7.87
C TYR A 101 32.39 11.93 -8.83
N LEU A 102 32.69 12.26 -10.10
CA LEU A 102 31.68 12.57 -11.12
C LEU A 102 30.83 11.35 -11.49
N GLN A 103 31.43 10.16 -11.56
CA GLN A 103 30.68 8.92 -11.80
C GLN A 103 29.71 8.65 -10.66
N ASN A 104 30.14 8.74 -9.40
CA ASN A 104 29.23 8.60 -8.25
C ASN A 104 28.11 9.63 -8.28
N LEU A 105 28.43 10.90 -8.57
CA LEU A 105 27.43 11.95 -8.70
C LEU A 105 26.43 11.68 -9.84
N GLY A 106 26.91 11.14 -10.97
CA GLY A 106 26.07 10.73 -12.11
C GLY A 106 25.15 9.57 -11.77
N VAL A 107 25.65 8.57 -11.05
CA VAL A 107 24.85 7.45 -10.56
C VAL A 107 23.79 7.93 -9.57
N ALA A 108 24.16 8.85 -8.67
CA ALA A 108 23.23 9.47 -7.73
C ALA A 108 22.09 10.18 -8.47
N PHE A 109 22.44 11.04 -9.43
CA PHE A 109 21.49 11.78 -10.25
C PHE A 109 20.56 10.86 -11.06
N ALA A 110 21.11 9.84 -11.74
CA ALA A 110 20.31 8.89 -12.52
C ALA A 110 19.36 8.07 -11.65
N SER A 111 19.84 7.58 -10.50
CA SER A 111 19.04 6.79 -9.56
C SER A 111 17.94 7.64 -8.92
N MET A 112 18.23 8.87 -8.48
CA MET A 112 17.23 9.78 -7.94
C MET A 112 16.18 10.19 -8.98
N THR A 113 16.60 10.46 -10.22
CA THR A 113 15.68 10.78 -11.32
C THR A 113 14.71 9.62 -11.58
N LEU A 114 15.24 8.39 -11.63
CA LEU A 114 14.42 7.20 -11.77
C LEU A 114 13.50 7.00 -10.56
N ALA A 115 13.98 7.25 -9.34
CA ALA A 115 13.17 7.18 -8.12
C ALA A 115 12.00 8.17 -8.16
N VAL A 116 12.23 9.43 -8.58
CA VAL A 116 11.17 10.43 -8.74
C VAL A 116 10.13 9.96 -9.76
N TRP A 117 10.58 9.44 -10.90
CA TRP A 117 9.67 8.91 -11.93
C TRP A 117 8.81 7.75 -11.42
N LEU A 118 9.43 6.75 -10.78
CA LEU A 118 8.72 5.61 -10.20
C LEU A 118 7.76 6.04 -9.08
N CYS A 119 8.15 7.03 -8.29
CA CYS A 119 7.32 7.62 -7.23
C CYS A 119 6.04 8.24 -7.81
N PHE A 120 6.15 9.06 -8.86
CA PHE A 120 5.00 9.61 -9.55
C PHE A 120 4.13 8.53 -10.18
N HIS A 121 4.75 7.57 -10.87
CA HIS A 121 4.03 6.47 -11.50
C HIS A 121 3.20 5.69 -10.46
N ALA A 122 3.82 5.29 -9.36
CA ALA A 122 3.15 4.54 -8.30
C ALA A 122 2.02 5.34 -7.64
N ALA A 123 2.26 6.62 -7.33
CA ALA A 123 1.26 7.47 -6.69
C ALA A 123 0.03 7.70 -7.59
N MET A 124 0.25 7.96 -8.89
CA MET A 124 -0.83 8.18 -9.85
C MET A 124 -1.63 6.89 -10.10
N ARG A 125 -0.96 5.74 -10.23
CA ARG A 125 -1.63 4.44 -10.38
C ARG A 125 -2.47 4.10 -9.14
N ALA A 126 -1.95 4.34 -7.94
CA ALA A 126 -2.70 4.14 -6.69
C ALA A 126 -3.95 5.03 -6.62
N GLN A 127 -3.85 6.30 -7.02
CA GLN A 127 -5.01 7.21 -7.08
C GLN A 127 -6.04 6.77 -8.12
N VAL A 128 -5.60 6.37 -9.31
CA VAL A 128 -6.50 5.85 -10.36
C VAL A 128 -7.20 4.59 -9.89
N ALA A 129 -6.48 3.66 -9.26
CA ALA A 129 -7.05 2.45 -8.66
C ALA A 129 -8.13 2.78 -7.62
N MET A 130 -7.85 3.69 -6.69
CA MET A 130 -8.80 4.15 -5.68
C MET A 130 -10.08 4.71 -6.33
N VAL A 131 -9.94 5.62 -7.29
CA VAL A 131 -11.08 6.25 -7.97
C VAL A 131 -11.86 5.20 -8.78
N HIS A 132 -11.18 4.28 -9.48
CA HIS A 132 -11.80 3.22 -10.25
C HIS A 132 -12.63 2.29 -9.36
N LEU A 133 -12.07 1.82 -8.25
CA LEU A 133 -12.75 0.92 -7.34
C LEU A 133 -13.95 1.59 -6.66
N ARG A 134 -13.81 2.84 -6.22
CA ARG A 134 -14.90 3.61 -5.62
C ARG A 134 -16.02 3.93 -6.61
N THR A 135 -15.74 4.12 -7.89
CA THR A 135 -16.77 4.51 -8.87
C THR A 135 -17.42 3.31 -9.57
N ARG A 136 -16.69 2.22 -9.78
CA ARG A 136 -17.16 1.07 -10.57
C ARG A 136 -17.52 -0.16 -9.75
N LYS A 137 -16.82 -0.43 -8.65
CA LYS A 137 -16.96 -1.67 -7.88
C LYS A 137 -17.71 -1.45 -6.57
N VAL A 138 -17.23 -0.55 -5.73
CA VAL A 138 -17.83 -0.23 -4.43
C VAL A 138 -18.85 0.91 -4.58
N ARG A 139 -19.93 0.60 -5.30
CA ARG A 139 -21.05 1.52 -5.52
C ARG A 139 -21.99 1.50 -4.34
N LEU A 140 -22.65 2.63 -4.10
CA LEU A 140 -23.76 2.66 -3.15
C LEU A 140 -24.87 1.73 -3.65
N PRO A 141 -25.48 0.94 -2.76
CA PRO A 141 -26.58 0.08 -3.16
C PRO A 141 -27.75 0.96 -3.61
N VAL A 142 -28.12 0.88 -4.89
CA VAL A 142 -29.32 1.54 -5.45
C VAL A 142 -30.53 0.62 -5.24
N PRO A 143 -31.68 1.13 -4.78
CA PRO A 143 -32.85 0.28 -4.54
C PRO A 143 -33.28 -0.41 -5.83
N THR A 144 -33.50 -1.73 -5.77
CA THR A 144 -34.05 -2.44 -6.92
C THR A 144 -35.51 -2.05 -7.11
N GLN A 145 -36.02 -2.18 -8.34
CA GLN A 145 -37.44 -1.91 -8.62
C GLN A 145 -38.36 -2.72 -7.70
N ARG A 146 -38.00 -3.97 -7.42
CA ARG A 146 -38.73 -4.84 -6.48
C ARG A 146 -38.77 -4.27 -5.05
N GLN A 147 -37.66 -3.71 -4.58
CA GLN A 147 -37.61 -3.06 -3.26
C GLN A 147 -38.47 -1.79 -3.23
N LEU A 148 -38.50 -1.02 -4.33
CA LEU A 148 -39.38 0.14 -4.47
C LEU A 148 -40.86 -0.26 -4.53
N ASP A 149 -41.19 -1.36 -5.21
CA ASP A 149 -42.56 -1.87 -5.27
C ASP A 149 -43.00 -2.46 -3.93
N SER A 150 -42.11 -3.14 -3.19
CA SER A 150 -42.36 -3.52 -1.79
C SER A 150 -42.57 -2.30 -0.90
N ALA A 151 -41.79 -1.22 -1.09
CA ALA A 151 -41.98 0.04 -0.39
C ALA A 151 -43.36 0.66 -0.67
N ARG A 152 -43.83 0.63 -1.92
CA ARG A 152 -45.17 1.09 -2.31
C ARG A 152 -46.27 0.28 -1.65
N LYS A 153 -46.11 -1.05 -1.52
CA LYS A 153 -47.07 -1.91 -0.83
C LYS A 153 -47.29 -1.52 0.63
N PHE A 154 -46.25 -1.06 1.35
CA PHE A 154 -46.43 -0.58 2.72
C PHE A 154 -47.41 0.60 2.81
N LEU A 155 -47.49 1.44 1.77
CA LEU A 155 -48.43 2.56 1.71
C LEU A 155 -49.84 2.11 1.30
N SER A 156 -49.99 1.06 0.47
CA SER A 156 -51.30 0.55 0.03
C SER A 156 -51.96 -0.43 1.00
N THR A 157 -51.20 -1.05 1.90
CA THR A 157 -51.71 -2.10 2.81
C THR A 157 -52.83 -1.67 3.77
N TYR A 158 -53.10 -0.36 3.93
CA TYR A 158 -54.23 0.09 4.76
C TYR A 158 -55.57 -0.32 4.14
N GLU A 159 -55.68 -0.22 2.82
CA GLU A 159 -56.89 -0.54 2.06
C GLU A 159 -57.10 -2.06 1.96
N GLU A 160 -56.05 -2.85 2.17
CA GLU A 160 -56.07 -4.32 2.15
C GLU A 160 -56.33 -4.94 3.53
N GLN A 161 -56.52 -4.12 4.58
CA GLN A 161 -56.87 -4.63 5.90
C GLN A 161 -58.30 -5.13 5.91
N GLY A 162 -58.53 -6.28 6.57
CA GLY A 162 -59.89 -6.78 6.75
C GLY A 162 -60.72 -5.78 7.55
N VAL A 163 -61.99 -5.62 7.19
CA VAL A 163 -62.96 -4.74 7.87
C VAL A 163 -62.94 -4.97 9.40
N TYR A 164 -62.74 -6.21 9.84
CA TYR A 164 -62.61 -6.55 11.27
C TYR A 164 -61.41 -5.89 11.96
N ASP A 165 -60.24 -5.84 11.31
CA ASP A 165 -59.04 -5.20 11.85
C ASP A 165 -59.20 -3.67 11.91
N MET A 166 -60.02 -3.10 11.01
CA MET A 166 -60.33 -1.66 10.99
C MET A 166 -61.26 -1.23 12.15
N PHE A 167 -62.14 -2.12 12.63
CA PHE A 167 -63.14 -1.83 13.68
C PHE A 167 -62.87 -2.50 15.04
N ARG A 168 -61.66 -3.01 15.25
CA ARG A 168 -61.20 -3.58 16.51
C ARG A 168 -61.37 -2.62 17.70
N LEU A 169 -62.00 -3.07 18.80
CA LEU A 169 -62.11 -2.28 20.03
C LEU A 169 -60.97 -2.62 20.99
N PRO A 170 -60.22 -1.62 21.51
CA PRO A 170 -59.14 -1.85 22.46
C PRO A 170 -59.67 -2.52 23.74
N PHE A 171 -58.89 -3.47 24.29
CA PHE A 171 -59.16 -4.21 25.54
C PHE A 171 -60.39 -5.14 25.54
N VAL A 172 -61.39 -4.93 24.67
CA VAL A 172 -62.59 -5.77 24.54
C VAL A 172 -62.37 -6.91 23.55
N THR A 173 -61.69 -6.63 22.45
CA THR A 173 -61.27 -7.68 21.52
C THR A 173 -59.95 -8.27 22.01
N PRO A 174 -59.81 -9.61 22.06
CA PRO A 174 -58.61 -10.24 22.61
C PRO A 174 -57.35 -9.75 21.87
N ASN A 175 -56.43 -9.13 22.60
CA ASN A 175 -55.08 -8.83 22.13
C ASN A 175 -54.30 -10.14 22.13
N GLY A 176 -54.33 -10.85 20.99
CA GLY A 176 -53.66 -12.13 20.78
C GLY A 176 -52.13 -12.03 20.67
N GLY A 177 -51.48 -11.35 21.61
CA GLY A 177 -50.02 -11.34 21.71
C GLY A 177 -49.52 -12.67 22.27
N ASN A 178 -49.46 -13.71 21.43
CA ASN A 178 -48.45 -14.73 21.65
C ASN A 178 -47.15 -14.11 21.15
N SER A 179 -46.20 -13.92 22.06
CA SER A 179 -44.79 -13.73 21.70
C SER A 179 -44.40 -14.80 20.68
N PRO A 180 -43.59 -14.49 19.66
CA PRO A 180 -43.10 -15.52 18.76
C PRO A 180 -42.52 -16.66 19.60
N ASP A 181 -43.04 -17.87 19.42
CA ASP A 181 -42.43 -19.06 19.98
C ASP A 181 -41.00 -19.07 19.46
N VAL A 182 -40.04 -18.77 20.34
CA VAL A 182 -38.63 -18.96 20.07
C VAL A 182 -38.49 -20.45 19.81
N SER A 183 -38.29 -20.81 18.55
CA SER A 183 -38.08 -22.18 18.13
C SER A 183 -36.71 -22.65 18.59
N ASP A 184 -36.54 -22.83 19.90
CA ASP A 184 -35.41 -23.51 20.51
C ASP A 184 -35.89 -24.87 21.00
N GLY A 185 -35.46 -25.91 20.29
CA GLY A 185 -35.35 -27.26 20.82
C GLY A 185 -36.65 -28.04 20.97
N GLU A 186 -36.58 -29.32 20.65
CA GLU A 186 -37.58 -30.33 20.96
C GLU A 186 -37.79 -30.45 22.48
N GLY A 187 -38.61 -29.56 23.04
CA GLY A 187 -39.05 -29.61 24.43
C GLY A 187 -40.55 -29.42 24.48
N LYS A 188 -41.28 -30.45 24.92
CA LYS A 188 -42.72 -30.37 25.21
C LYS A 188 -42.98 -29.22 26.19
N ALA A 189 -43.48 -28.10 25.70
CA ALA A 189 -43.97 -27.01 26.52
C ALA A 189 -45.47 -27.21 26.83
N ASP A 190 -45.77 -27.29 28.12
CA ASP A 190 -47.11 -27.36 28.65
C ASP A 190 -47.94 -26.14 28.26
N LYS A 191 -49.18 -26.39 27.80
CA LYS A 191 -50.17 -25.36 27.48
C LYS A 191 -50.68 -24.72 28.77
N ALA A 192 -50.03 -23.66 29.22
CA ALA A 192 -50.55 -22.77 30.24
C ALA A 192 -50.69 -21.34 29.66
N GLY A 193 -51.93 -20.83 29.64
CA GLY A 193 -52.19 -19.40 29.55
C GLY A 193 -53.08 -18.95 28.39
N TYR A 194 -54.35 -18.67 28.73
CA TYR A 194 -55.31 -17.81 28.01
C TYR A 194 -55.89 -18.27 26.67
N SER A 195 -56.96 -19.08 26.73
CA SER A 195 -58.25 -18.69 26.11
C SER A 195 -59.40 -19.51 26.73
N LYS A 196 -60.22 -18.89 27.59
CA LYS A 196 -61.54 -19.44 27.93
C LYS A 196 -62.54 -18.33 28.27
N SER A 197 -62.78 -17.46 27.31
CA SER A 197 -63.98 -16.61 27.26
C SER A 197 -64.43 -16.42 25.82
N GLY A 198 -64.59 -17.54 25.09
CA GLY A 198 -65.36 -17.54 23.85
C GLY A 198 -66.86 -17.50 24.19
N ILE A 199 -67.59 -16.57 23.57
CA ILE A 199 -69.06 -16.46 23.67
C ILE A 199 -69.69 -17.84 23.39
N PRO A 200 -70.47 -18.44 24.33
CA PRO A 200 -70.91 -19.85 24.28
C PRO A 200 -71.79 -20.29 23.10
N GLY A 201 -72.15 -19.39 22.17
CA GLY A 201 -73.01 -19.72 21.02
C GLY A 201 -72.29 -19.91 19.67
N ILE A 202 -71.06 -19.40 19.53
CA ILE A 202 -70.39 -19.33 18.21
C ILE A 202 -69.59 -20.61 17.91
N ALA A 203 -69.04 -21.26 18.94
CA ALA A 203 -68.23 -22.47 18.79
C ALA A 203 -69.03 -23.67 18.25
N ALA A 204 -70.33 -23.77 18.57
CA ALA A 204 -71.20 -24.82 18.06
C ALA A 204 -71.53 -24.65 16.57
N LYS A 205 -71.77 -23.41 16.11
CA LYS A 205 -72.02 -23.10 14.68
C LYS A 205 -70.79 -23.29 13.80
N MET A 206 -69.58 -23.05 14.31
CA MET A 206 -68.34 -23.28 13.55
C MET A 206 -68.06 -24.76 13.30
N LYS A 207 -68.32 -25.64 14.28
CA LYS A 207 -68.11 -27.09 14.11
C LYS A 207 -68.96 -27.68 12.98
N GLY A 208 -70.16 -27.14 12.76
CA GLY A 208 -71.02 -27.49 11.63
C GLY A 208 -70.41 -27.06 10.29
N LYS A 209 -70.11 -25.76 10.13
CA LYS A 209 -69.56 -25.21 8.87
C LYS A 209 -68.22 -25.83 8.43
N VAL A 210 -67.33 -26.17 9.37
CA VAL A 210 -66.04 -26.82 9.06
C VAL A 210 -66.24 -28.25 8.55
N LYS A 211 -67.31 -28.93 8.99
CA LYS A 211 -67.66 -30.26 8.49
C LYS A 211 -68.20 -30.17 7.06
N ASP A 212 -69.07 -29.20 6.80
CA ASP A 212 -69.70 -29.01 5.48
C ASP A 212 -68.68 -28.55 4.41
N LEU A 213 -67.74 -27.67 4.77
CA LEU A 213 -66.67 -27.21 3.85
C LEU A 213 -65.63 -28.31 3.55
N LYS A 214 -65.43 -29.25 4.48
CA LYS A 214 -64.52 -30.40 4.30
C LYS A 214 -65.06 -31.40 3.28
N GLU A 215 -66.37 -31.51 3.15
CA GLU A 215 -67.03 -32.35 2.15
C GLU A 215 -67.04 -31.70 0.76
N ALA A 216 -66.96 -30.37 0.67
CA ALA A 216 -67.04 -29.64 -0.60
C ALA A 216 -65.71 -29.35 -1.31
N ALA A 217 -64.57 -29.25 -0.59
CA ALA A 217 -63.37 -28.60 -1.15
C ALA A 217 -62.11 -29.48 -1.31
N GLY A 218 -62.09 -30.74 -0.87
CA GLY A 218 -60.98 -31.69 -1.12
C GLY A 218 -59.57 -31.30 -0.62
N GLY A 219 -59.40 -30.12 0.00
CA GLY A 219 -58.12 -29.57 0.42
C GLY A 219 -57.62 -30.09 1.78
N SER A 220 -56.34 -29.82 2.05
CA SER A 220 -55.68 -30.13 3.33
C SER A 220 -56.47 -29.58 4.53
N LYS A 221 -56.70 -30.41 5.57
CA LYS A 221 -57.41 -30.03 6.81
C LYS A 221 -56.89 -28.73 7.44
N LYS A 222 -55.62 -28.37 7.24
CA LYS A 222 -55.03 -27.13 7.78
C LYS A 222 -55.48 -25.87 7.04
N GLU A 223 -55.57 -25.91 5.72
CA GLU A 223 -55.98 -24.74 4.91
C GLU A 223 -57.47 -24.45 5.04
N LEU A 224 -58.30 -25.50 5.02
CA LEU A 224 -59.75 -25.40 5.24
C LEU A 224 -60.10 -24.92 6.66
N ALA A 225 -59.33 -25.35 7.66
CA ALA A 225 -59.47 -24.85 9.02
C ALA A 225 -58.90 -23.44 9.22
N HIS A 226 -58.14 -22.90 8.26
CA HIS A 226 -57.66 -21.52 8.25
C HIS A 226 -58.69 -20.59 7.58
N SER A 227 -59.28 -21.00 6.46
CA SER A 227 -60.30 -20.23 5.73
C SER A 227 -61.66 -20.16 6.42
N ALA A 228 -62.02 -21.17 7.22
CA ALA A 228 -63.32 -21.25 7.90
C ALA A 228 -63.40 -20.55 9.27
N ARG A 229 -62.31 -19.91 9.74
CA ARG A 229 -62.30 -19.20 11.02
C ARG A 229 -62.98 -17.84 10.88
N ILE A 230 -63.86 -17.51 11.84
CA ILE A 230 -64.46 -16.17 11.90
C ILE A 230 -63.31 -15.16 12.10
N PRO A 231 -63.24 -14.09 11.27
CA PRO A 231 -62.28 -13.01 11.47
C PRO A 231 -62.36 -12.51 12.92
N GLY A 232 -61.27 -12.67 13.67
CA GLY A 232 -61.20 -12.26 15.08
C GLY A 232 -61.24 -13.35 16.15
N SER A 233 -61.47 -14.63 15.80
CA SER A 233 -61.43 -15.73 16.78
C SER A 233 -60.07 -16.41 16.89
N THR A 234 -59.08 -16.01 16.09
CA THR A 234 -57.71 -16.51 16.14
C THR A 234 -56.86 -15.66 17.05
N SER A 235 -56.37 -16.23 18.14
CA SER A 235 -55.26 -15.66 18.90
C SER A 235 -54.03 -15.61 17.98
N GLY A 236 -53.50 -14.43 17.71
CA GLY A 236 -52.27 -14.30 16.93
C GLY A 236 -51.93 -12.85 16.59
N ALA A 237 -50.70 -12.68 16.11
CA ALA A 237 -50.22 -11.46 15.50
C ALA A 237 -51.22 -10.96 14.43
N PRO A 238 -51.34 -9.63 14.25
CA PRO A 238 -52.14 -9.07 13.16
C PRO A 238 -51.85 -9.73 11.81
N SER A 239 -52.88 -9.89 10.98
CA SER A 239 -52.81 -10.57 9.68
C SER A 239 -51.71 -10.02 8.76
N TRP A 240 -51.39 -8.73 8.88
CA TRP A 240 -50.31 -8.08 8.13
C TRP A 240 -48.91 -8.61 8.50
N ILE A 241 -48.67 -9.05 9.75
CA ILE A 241 -47.37 -9.58 10.19
C ILE A 241 -47.10 -10.90 9.49
N GLN A 242 -48.09 -11.79 9.48
CA GLN A 242 -47.99 -13.09 8.80
C GLN A 242 -47.79 -12.90 7.30
N LYS A 243 -48.60 -12.02 6.67
CA LYS A 243 -48.43 -11.66 5.25
C LYS A 243 -47.05 -11.08 4.96
N GLU A 244 -46.46 -10.30 5.87
CA GLU A 244 -45.12 -9.76 5.71
C GLU A 244 -44.04 -10.86 5.81
N PHE A 245 -44.17 -11.79 6.75
CA PHE A 245 -43.28 -12.95 6.85
C PHE A 245 -43.38 -13.86 5.62
N GLU A 246 -44.60 -14.22 5.22
CA GLU A 246 -44.87 -15.00 4.00
C GLU A 246 -44.32 -14.30 2.75
N ALA A 247 -44.50 -12.98 2.65
CA ALA A 247 -43.95 -12.21 1.53
C ALA A 247 -42.40 -12.21 1.52
N ARG A 248 -41.76 -12.20 2.69
CA ARG A 248 -40.30 -12.31 2.82
C ARG A 248 -39.79 -13.71 2.50
N GLU A 249 -40.51 -14.76 2.89
CA GLU A 249 -40.18 -16.15 2.56
C GLU A 249 -40.35 -16.43 1.07
N HIS A 250 -41.42 -15.95 0.45
CA HIS A 250 -41.67 -16.11 -0.98
C HIS A 250 -40.77 -15.22 -1.85
N ASN A 251 -40.35 -14.06 -1.34
CA ASN A 251 -39.47 -13.14 -2.05
C ASN A 251 -38.28 -12.70 -1.19
N PRO A 252 -37.31 -13.59 -0.91
CA PRO A 252 -36.17 -13.29 -0.04
C PRO A 252 -35.36 -12.09 -0.58
N LYS A 253 -35.21 -11.97 -1.90
CA LYS A 253 -34.51 -10.84 -2.55
C LYS A 253 -35.25 -9.49 -2.47
N SER A 254 -36.49 -9.47 -1.99
CA SER A 254 -37.23 -8.23 -1.74
C SER A 254 -36.93 -7.61 -0.37
N SER A 255 -36.14 -8.31 0.45
CA SER A 255 -35.66 -7.79 1.74
C SER A 255 -34.90 -6.46 1.59
N PRO A 256 -34.99 -5.56 2.57
CA PRO A 256 -34.23 -4.31 2.57
C PRO A 256 -32.71 -4.47 2.45
N SER A 257 -32.18 -5.58 2.96
CA SER A 257 -30.75 -5.94 2.88
C SER A 257 -30.31 -6.34 1.47
N GLY A 258 -31.23 -6.60 0.54
CA GLY A 258 -30.92 -7.05 -0.82
C GLY A 258 -30.50 -8.52 -0.93
N ASN A 259 -29.93 -9.09 0.14
CA ASN A 259 -29.51 -10.50 0.21
C ASN A 259 -30.55 -11.42 0.86
N GLY A 260 -31.69 -10.88 1.30
CA GLY A 260 -32.73 -11.68 1.96
C GLY A 260 -32.31 -12.14 3.34
N LEU A 261 -32.52 -13.43 3.61
CA LEU A 261 -32.11 -14.13 4.83
C LEU A 261 -30.65 -14.62 4.74
N GLU A 262 -30.04 -14.54 3.56
CA GLU A 262 -28.65 -14.99 3.37
C GLU A 262 -27.70 -13.91 3.88
N ALA A 263 -26.69 -14.35 4.64
CA ALA A 263 -25.56 -13.50 4.94
C ALA A 263 -24.88 -13.09 3.61
N PRO A 264 -24.42 -11.83 3.49
CA PRO A 264 -23.71 -11.39 2.29
C PRO A 264 -22.52 -12.30 2.02
N SER A 265 -22.43 -12.80 0.78
CA SER A 265 -21.58 -13.95 0.45
C SER A 265 -20.11 -13.76 0.82
N GLU A 266 -19.53 -12.56 0.73
CA GLU A 266 -18.14 -12.31 1.15
C GLU A 266 -17.94 -10.86 1.66
N PRO A 267 -17.65 -10.65 2.96
CA PRO A 267 -17.35 -9.30 3.49
C PRO A 267 -16.07 -8.67 2.92
N TYR A 268 -15.20 -9.46 2.27
CA TYR A 268 -13.82 -9.09 1.95
C TYR A 268 -13.52 -8.93 0.46
N ALA A 269 -14.50 -9.04 -0.43
CA ALA A 269 -14.28 -8.97 -1.88
C ALA A 269 -13.59 -7.67 -2.35
N HIS A 270 -13.82 -6.55 -1.64
CA HIS A 270 -13.17 -5.27 -1.94
C HIS A 270 -11.68 -5.24 -1.59
N PHE A 271 -11.22 -6.00 -0.59
CA PHE A 271 -9.79 -6.16 -0.31
C PHE A 271 -9.09 -6.94 -1.42
N GLU A 272 -9.73 -7.96 -1.99
CA GLU A 272 -9.17 -8.69 -3.12
C GLU A 272 -9.08 -7.83 -4.39
N MET A 273 -10.11 -7.02 -4.65
CA MET A 273 -10.05 -6.04 -5.73
C MET A 273 -8.96 -4.97 -5.50
N MET A 274 -8.74 -4.55 -4.25
CA MET A 274 -7.62 -3.68 -3.90
C MET A 274 -6.27 -4.36 -4.11
N ARG A 275 -6.14 -5.63 -3.70
CA ARG A 275 -4.91 -6.42 -3.89
C ARG A 275 -4.59 -6.59 -5.37
N GLU A 276 -5.60 -6.82 -6.21
CA GLU A 276 -5.45 -6.87 -7.65
C GLU A 276 -4.96 -5.53 -8.22
N ALA A 277 -5.56 -4.41 -7.80
CA ALA A 277 -5.13 -3.09 -8.25
C ALA A 277 -3.73 -2.70 -7.74
N HIS A 278 -3.31 -3.22 -6.58
CA HIS A 278 -1.98 -2.96 -6.01
C HIS A 278 -0.85 -3.49 -6.91
N LYS A 279 -1.08 -4.59 -7.65
CA LYS A 279 -0.09 -5.15 -8.59
C LYS A 279 0.43 -4.14 -9.61
N ASP A 280 -0.39 -3.15 -9.96
CA ASP A 280 -0.04 -2.17 -10.98
C ASP A 280 0.97 -1.12 -10.51
N TYR A 281 1.13 -0.94 -9.19
CA TYR A 281 1.97 0.13 -8.65
C TYR A 281 2.95 -0.31 -7.57
N TRP A 282 2.77 -1.51 -7.02
CA TRP A 282 3.57 -1.96 -5.89
C TRP A 282 5.04 -2.15 -6.24
N CYS A 283 5.34 -2.74 -7.40
CA CYS A 283 6.72 -2.89 -7.86
C CYS A 283 7.40 -1.53 -8.06
N ALA A 284 6.67 -0.54 -8.60
CA ALA A 284 7.20 0.81 -8.73
C ALA A 284 7.48 1.45 -7.36
N GLU A 285 6.61 1.27 -6.36
CA GLU A 285 6.86 1.73 -4.99
C GLU A 285 8.11 1.06 -4.38
N ALA A 286 8.23 -0.26 -4.50
CA ALA A 286 9.37 -1.00 -3.96
C ALA A 286 10.70 -0.53 -4.58
N TYR A 287 10.77 -0.48 -5.90
CA TYR A 287 11.99 -0.06 -6.61
C TYR A 287 12.25 1.44 -6.52
N THR A 288 11.25 2.27 -6.22
CA THR A 288 11.47 3.68 -5.84
C THR A 288 12.41 3.75 -4.64
N ARG A 289 12.21 2.90 -3.63
CA ARG A 289 13.04 2.91 -2.41
C ARG A 289 14.45 2.39 -2.65
N VAL A 290 14.59 1.36 -3.48
CA VAL A 290 15.91 0.86 -3.91
C VAL A 290 16.70 1.99 -4.59
N CYS A 291 16.08 2.68 -5.55
CA CYS A 291 16.69 3.80 -6.26
C CYS A 291 16.93 5.01 -5.35
N PHE A 292 16.06 5.25 -4.37
CA PHE A 292 16.24 6.27 -3.34
C PHE A 292 17.54 6.00 -2.57
N LEU A 293 17.68 4.81 -1.98
CA LEU A 293 18.86 4.43 -1.22
C LEU A 293 20.11 4.57 -2.08
N PHE A 294 20.11 3.99 -3.29
CA PHE A 294 21.28 4.04 -4.18
C PHE A 294 21.65 5.47 -4.56
N GLY A 295 20.64 6.30 -4.83
CA GLY A 295 20.82 7.72 -5.09
C GLY A 295 21.56 8.43 -3.96
N TYR A 296 21.07 8.32 -2.73
CA TYR A 296 21.67 8.99 -1.59
C TYR A 296 23.03 8.42 -1.18
N MET A 297 23.21 7.10 -1.26
CA MET A 297 24.50 6.46 -1.00
C MET A 297 25.58 7.01 -1.94
N HIS A 298 25.28 7.08 -3.24
CA HIS A 298 26.22 7.61 -4.23
C HIS A 298 26.43 9.11 -4.09
N LEU A 299 25.40 9.86 -3.66
CA LEU A 299 25.53 11.30 -3.38
C LEU A 299 26.53 11.53 -2.22
N ILE A 300 26.35 10.84 -1.10
CA ILE A 300 27.27 10.93 0.05
C ILE A 300 28.68 10.47 -0.32
N GLN A 301 28.78 9.39 -1.08
CA GLN A 301 30.07 8.90 -1.56
C GLN A 301 30.74 9.88 -2.52
N SER A 302 29.98 10.57 -3.38
CA SER A 302 30.49 11.65 -4.23
C SER A 302 31.05 12.80 -3.37
N PHE A 303 30.36 13.20 -2.30
CA PHE A 303 30.86 14.21 -1.36
C PHE A 303 32.13 13.76 -0.64
N ALA A 304 32.21 12.48 -0.26
CA ALA A 304 33.40 11.92 0.35
C ALA A 304 34.61 12.03 -0.60
N TYR A 305 34.46 11.60 -1.85
CA TYR A 305 35.50 11.74 -2.86
C TYR A 305 35.88 13.20 -3.11
N TRP A 306 34.89 14.09 -3.26
CA TRP A 306 35.12 15.50 -3.48
C TRP A 306 35.88 16.16 -2.32
N LEU A 307 35.49 15.91 -1.06
CA LEU A 307 36.17 16.43 0.13
C LEU A 307 37.59 15.86 0.25
N THR A 308 37.79 14.57 -0.05
CA THR A 308 39.13 13.99 -0.05
C THR A 308 40.04 14.67 -1.07
N ILE A 309 39.53 14.91 -2.29
CA ILE A 309 40.25 15.63 -3.34
C ILE A 309 40.56 17.06 -2.89
N HIS A 310 39.54 17.79 -2.41
CA HIS A 310 39.68 19.18 -1.97
C HIS A 310 40.69 19.32 -0.83
N CYS A 311 40.59 18.50 0.21
CA CYS A 311 41.51 18.54 1.35
C CYS A 311 42.97 18.23 0.97
N ILE A 312 43.22 17.25 0.09
CA ILE A 312 44.59 16.87 -0.28
C ILE A 312 45.15 17.78 -1.38
N ALA A 313 44.44 17.91 -2.50
CA ALA A 313 44.95 18.58 -3.70
C ALA A 313 44.94 20.11 -3.56
N GLU A 314 43.95 20.69 -2.87
CA GLU A 314 43.84 22.14 -2.72
C GLU A 314 44.38 22.64 -1.38
N LEU A 315 44.05 21.96 -0.28
CA LEU A 315 44.41 22.45 1.07
C LEU A 315 45.68 21.82 1.63
N ALA A 316 46.23 20.78 0.98
CA ALA A 316 47.37 19.99 1.48
C ALA A 316 47.17 19.42 2.91
N MET A 317 45.91 19.21 3.32
CA MET A 317 45.52 18.71 4.65
C MET A 317 45.14 17.22 4.57
N VAL A 318 46.17 16.36 4.58
CA VAL A 318 45.99 14.90 4.46
C VAL A 318 45.11 14.32 5.58
N TRP A 319 45.36 14.73 6.83
CA TRP A 319 44.58 14.22 7.97
C TRP A 319 43.10 14.61 7.92
N CYS A 320 42.80 15.85 7.51
CA CYS A 320 41.41 16.29 7.31
C CYS A 320 40.71 15.46 6.23
N ALA A 321 41.42 15.09 5.16
CA ALA A 321 40.88 14.24 4.11
C ALA A 321 40.46 12.86 4.63
N PHE A 322 41.29 12.24 5.50
CA PHE A 322 40.95 10.97 6.16
C PHE A 322 39.74 11.11 7.09
N VAL A 323 39.68 12.17 7.90
CA VAL A 323 38.54 12.42 8.79
C VAL A 323 37.23 12.55 7.99
N CYS A 324 37.24 13.34 6.91
CA CYS A 324 36.07 13.48 6.03
C CYS A 324 35.69 12.15 5.35
N ALA A 325 36.68 11.41 4.82
CA ALA A 325 36.45 10.12 4.17
C ALA A 325 35.83 9.11 5.14
N ILE A 326 36.38 8.96 6.35
CA ILE A 326 35.87 8.03 7.38
C ILE A 326 34.46 8.42 7.80
N ALA A 327 34.22 9.71 8.10
CA ALA A 327 32.92 10.17 8.60
C ALA A 327 31.79 9.93 7.58
N LEU A 328 31.97 10.35 6.33
CA LEU A 328 30.94 10.19 5.30
C LEU A 328 30.75 8.74 4.87
N THR A 329 31.83 7.97 4.84
CA THR A 329 31.74 6.55 4.49
C THR A 329 31.07 5.74 5.60
N THR A 330 31.27 6.11 6.87
CA THR A 330 30.51 5.55 8.00
C THR A 330 29.02 5.89 7.87
N GLY A 331 28.67 7.12 7.48
CA GLY A 331 27.29 7.50 7.20
C GLY A 331 26.66 6.64 6.10
N ASN A 332 27.40 6.38 5.01
CA ASN A 332 26.95 5.51 3.92
C ASN A 332 26.68 4.07 4.39
N TRP A 333 27.55 3.54 5.25
CA TRP A 333 27.37 2.21 5.86
C TRP A 333 26.17 2.14 6.80
N ILE A 334 25.96 3.17 7.62
CA ILE A 334 24.79 3.25 8.50
C ILE A 334 23.51 3.28 7.67
N MET A 335 23.47 4.10 6.61
CA MET A 335 22.32 4.13 5.70
C MET A 335 22.04 2.77 5.08
N PHE A 336 23.08 2.08 4.59
CA PHE A 336 22.93 0.73 4.06
C PHE A 336 22.37 -0.23 5.10
N CYS A 337 22.91 -0.25 6.32
CA CYS A 337 22.46 -1.14 7.40
C CYS A 337 21.03 -0.84 7.89
N LEU A 338 20.56 0.39 7.77
CA LEU A 338 19.21 0.78 8.18
C LEU A 338 18.15 0.32 7.16
N ASP A 339 18.48 0.35 5.86
CA ASP A 339 17.53 0.07 4.78
C ASP A 339 17.67 -1.33 4.16
N VAL A 340 18.80 -2.02 4.39
CA VAL A 340 19.08 -3.36 3.86
C VAL A 340 19.24 -4.36 4.99
N LEU A 341 18.50 -5.48 4.91
CA LEU A 341 18.63 -6.56 5.87
C LEU A 341 20.06 -7.15 5.86
N PRO A 342 20.76 -7.21 7.00
CA PRO A 342 22.15 -7.69 7.07
C PRO A 342 22.33 -9.11 6.53
N GLU A 343 21.34 -9.98 6.77
CA GLU A 343 21.33 -11.38 6.37
C GLU A 343 21.38 -11.56 4.84
N HIS A 344 20.74 -10.65 4.10
CA HIS A 344 20.63 -10.71 2.64
C HIS A 344 21.57 -9.72 1.94
N GLY A 345 22.04 -8.71 2.68
CA GLY A 345 22.99 -7.72 2.22
C GLY A 345 24.44 -8.18 2.25
N GLY A 346 24.79 -9.20 3.05
CA GLY A 346 26.17 -9.60 3.31
C GLY A 346 26.93 -8.61 4.20
N CYS A 347 28.10 -9.01 4.72
CA CYS A 347 28.89 -8.19 5.66
C CYS A 347 30.19 -7.62 5.06
N LEU A 348 30.46 -7.82 3.77
CA LEU A 348 31.71 -7.38 3.18
C LEU A 348 31.79 -5.84 3.16
N PRO A 349 32.70 -5.17 3.89
CA PRO A 349 32.70 -3.72 4.06
C PRO A 349 33.28 -2.99 2.83
N ILE A 350 32.91 -3.41 1.61
CA ILE A 350 33.36 -2.80 0.37
C ILE A 350 32.79 -1.38 0.25
N GLU A 351 31.59 -1.11 0.79
CA GLU A 351 31.02 0.25 0.88
C GLU A 351 31.88 1.18 1.74
N LEU A 352 32.58 0.60 2.73
CA LEU A 352 33.20 1.34 3.81
C LEU A 352 34.59 1.88 3.48
N ALA A 353 35.19 1.47 2.37
CA ALA A 353 36.61 1.68 2.14
C ALA A 353 36.94 2.52 0.90
N GLY A 354 36.02 2.71 -0.05
CA GLY A 354 36.31 3.42 -1.31
C GLY A 354 36.98 4.80 -1.13
N PRO A 355 36.33 5.77 -0.44
CA PRO A 355 36.92 7.09 -0.19
C PRO A 355 38.20 7.05 0.68
N ILE A 356 38.28 6.12 1.64
CA ILE A 356 39.45 5.96 2.51
C ILE A 356 40.67 5.50 1.69
N VAL A 357 40.50 4.49 0.84
CA VAL A 357 41.56 3.96 -0.02
C VAL A 357 41.97 5.01 -1.07
N CYS A 358 41.03 5.83 -1.54
CA CYS A 358 41.35 6.99 -2.38
C CYS A 358 42.18 8.04 -1.64
N ALA A 359 41.89 8.33 -0.37
CA ALA A 359 42.71 9.22 0.44
C ALA A 359 44.15 8.70 0.58
N ILE A 360 44.33 7.38 0.74
CA ILE A 360 45.66 6.73 0.76
C ILE A 360 46.38 6.93 -0.59
N SER A 361 45.71 6.61 -1.70
CA SER A 361 46.29 6.79 -3.04
C SER A 361 46.73 8.24 -3.28
N LEU A 362 45.87 9.21 -2.93
CA LEU A 362 46.19 10.63 -3.07
C LEU A 362 47.31 11.08 -2.12
N ALA A 363 47.33 10.63 -0.86
CA ALA A 363 48.40 10.95 0.08
C ALA A 363 49.77 10.46 -0.43
N MET A 364 49.81 9.26 -1.03
CA MET A 364 51.03 8.72 -1.66
C MET A 364 51.43 9.51 -2.92
N ALA A 365 50.47 9.87 -3.76
CA ALA A 365 50.72 10.64 -4.98
C ALA A 365 51.23 12.07 -4.69
N TYR A 366 50.80 12.66 -3.57
CA TYR A 366 51.18 14.00 -3.11
C TYR A 366 52.22 13.99 -1.98
N THR A 367 52.95 12.89 -1.78
CA THR A 367 54.02 12.84 -0.78
C THR A 367 55.11 13.89 -1.06
N HIS A 368 55.79 14.35 -0.01
CA HIS A 368 56.92 15.29 -0.14
C HIS A 368 58.12 14.61 -0.80
N ASP A 369 58.45 13.41 -0.35
CA ASP A 369 59.62 12.67 -0.84
C ASP A 369 59.25 11.85 -2.06
N HIS A 370 59.49 12.45 -3.23
CA HIS A 370 59.13 11.87 -4.50
C HIS A 370 60.01 10.64 -4.82
N ASN A 371 59.42 9.45 -4.70
CA ASN A 371 60.01 8.19 -5.14
C ASN A 371 59.13 7.57 -6.24
N PRO A 372 59.68 7.22 -7.42
CA PRO A 372 58.93 6.55 -8.49
C PRO A 372 58.14 5.33 -7.99
N ALA A 373 58.73 4.53 -7.08
CA ALA A 373 58.06 3.37 -6.50
C ALA A 373 56.80 3.78 -5.71
N THR A 374 56.84 4.87 -4.95
CA THR A 374 55.68 5.39 -4.20
C THR A 374 54.56 5.82 -5.15
N ILE A 375 54.91 6.45 -6.28
CA ILE A 375 53.94 6.82 -7.30
C ILE A 375 53.32 5.59 -7.94
N ASP A 376 54.11 4.59 -8.33
CA ASP A 376 53.58 3.37 -8.94
C ASP A 376 52.66 2.60 -7.99
N ILE A 377 53.00 2.56 -6.69
CA ILE A 377 52.10 2.02 -5.66
C ILE A 377 50.82 2.87 -5.58
N SER A 378 50.91 4.20 -5.59
CA SER A 378 49.72 5.07 -5.58
C SER A 378 48.78 4.80 -6.77
N ARG A 379 49.34 4.51 -7.96
CA ARG A 379 48.61 4.16 -9.18
C ARG A 379 47.92 2.80 -9.05
N ALA A 380 48.61 1.81 -8.48
CA ALA A 380 48.03 0.50 -8.19
C ALA A 380 46.88 0.62 -7.17
N VAL A 381 47.05 1.40 -6.10
CA VAL A 381 46.00 1.66 -5.11
C VAL A 381 44.80 2.36 -5.77
N ALA A 382 45.00 3.30 -6.69
CA ALA A 382 43.91 3.93 -7.44
C ALA A 382 43.09 2.91 -8.26
N ILE A 383 43.75 1.94 -8.91
CA ILE A 383 43.06 0.85 -9.63
C ILE A 383 42.23 0.01 -8.65
N VAL A 384 42.77 -0.29 -7.46
CA VAL A 384 42.03 -1.02 -6.41
C VAL A 384 40.76 -0.27 -6.01
N VAL A 385 40.78 1.06 -5.87
CA VAL A 385 39.56 1.84 -5.56
C VAL A 385 38.48 1.62 -6.62
N ILE A 386 38.84 1.63 -7.91
CA ILE A 386 37.87 1.40 -9.00
C ILE A 386 37.33 -0.03 -8.97
N LEU A 387 38.19 -1.03 -8.71
CA LEU A 387 37.76 -2.42 -8.54
C LEU A 387 36.80 -2.58 -7.35
N MET A 388 37.02 -1.85 -6.27
CA MET A 388 36.09 -1.82 -5.13
C MET A 388 34.74 -1.22 -5.52
N GLN A 389 34.71 -0.17 -6.35
CA GLN A 389 33.44 0.39 -6.86
C GLN A 389 32.69 -0.56 -7.79
N ILE A 390 33.43 -1.32 -8.61
CA ILE A 390 32.86 -2.40 -9.42
C ILE A 390 32.25 -3.48 -8.52
N GLY A 391 32.98 -3.92 -7.49
CA GLY A 391 32.49 -4.89 -6.49
C GLY A 391 31.24 -4.38 -5.75
N PHE A 392 31.23 -3.10 -5.36
CA PHE A 392 30.08 -2.46 -4.74
C PHE A 392 28.88 -2.40 -5.68
N THR A 393 29.09 -2.11 -6.97
CA THR A 393 28.02 -2.10 -7.98
C THR A 393 27.43 -3.50 -8.19
N PHE A 394 28.25 -4.55 -8.21
CA PHE A 394 27.75 -5.93 -8.22
C PHE A 394 26.93 -6.24 -6.97
N ARG A 395 27.35 -5.77 -5.80
CA ARG A 395 26.58 -5.95 -4.58
C ARG A 395 25.23 -5.22 -4.62
N MET A 396 25.20 -3.99 -5.11
CA MET A 396 23.93 -3.29 -5.36
C MET A 396 23.02 -4.08 -6.29
N TYR A 397 23.57 -4.69 -7.35
CA TYR A 397 22.80 -5.57 -8.22
C TYR A 397 22.23 -6.77 -7.45
N THR A 398 23.03 -7.44 -6.61
CA THR A 398 22.54 -8.59 -5.81
C THR A 398 21.46 -8.19 -4.81
N VAL A 399 21.59 -7.02 -4.19
CA VAL A 399 20.63 -6.48 -3.21
C VAL A 399 19.32 -6.07 -3.88
N ALA A 400 19.38 -5.52 -5.10
CA ALA A 400 18.21 -5.07 -5.86
C ALA A 400 17.53 -6.19 -6.67
N LYS A 401 18.21 -7.32 -6.89
CA LYS A 401 17.68 -8.43 -7.69
C LYS A 401 16.47 -9.06 -6.98
N PRO A 402 15.39 -9.37 -7.71
CA PRO A 402 14.28 -10.16 -7.16
C PRO A 402 14.80 -11.52 -6.65
N SER A 403 14.40 -11.88 -5.43
CA SER A 403 14.77 -13.16 -4.85
C SER A 403 13.75 -14.22 -5.25
N PHE A 404 14.16 -15.18 -6.07
CA PHE A 404 13.38 -16.40 -6.30
C PHE A 404 13.45 -17.38 -5.11
N ASN A 405 14.28 -17.09 -4.10
CA ASN A 405 14.41 -17.91 -2.91
C ASN A 405 13.32 -17.57 -1.89
N ALA A 406 12.83 -18.59 -1.19
CA ALA A 406 11.95 -18.41 -0.04
C ALA A 406 12.66 -17.52 1.00
N PRO A 407 12.06 -16.41 1.45
CA PRO A 407 12.69 -15.58 2.47
C PRO A 407 12.65 -16.30 3.83
N ASP A 408 13.76 -16.22 4.57
CA ASP A 408 13.86 -16.75 5.93
C ASP A 408 13.06 -15.91 6.95
N HIS A 409 12.70 -14.67 6.58
CA HIS A 409 11.97 -13.73 7.41
C HIS A 409 10.54 -13.55 6.91
N THR A 410 9.56 -13.98 7.72
CA THR A 410 8.15 -13.61 7.54
C THR A 410 8.03 -12.10 7.67
N ALA A 411 7.48 -11.42 6.65
CA ALA A 411 7.14 -10.01 6.74
C ALA A 411 6.22 -9.81 7.96
N LYS A 412 6.76 -9.22 9.04
CA LYS A 412 6.00 -8.99 10.27
C LYS A 412 5.07 -7.81 10.02
N GLU A 413 3.78 -8.07 9.83
CA GLU A 413 2.79 -7.04 10.10
C GLU A 413 2.82 -6.74 11.60
N SER A 414 3.25 -5.52 11.96
CA SER A 414 3.17 -5.04 13.34
C SER A 414 1.73 -4.64 13.65
N GLY A 415 0.91 -5.61 14.06
CA GLY A 415 -0.45 -5.37 14.53
C GLY A 415 -0.87 -6.45 15.52
N GLY A 416 -0.76 -6.16 16.83
CA GLY A 416 -1.20 -6.92 18.02
C GLY A 416 -1.85 -8.33 17.88
N ARG A 417 -2.83 -8.60 18.76
CA ARG A 417 -3.41 -9.96 19.01
C ARG A 417 -4.56 -10.33 18.05
N LEU A 418 -5.03 -9.38 17.24
CA LEU A 418 -6.23 -9.51 16.40
C LEU A 418 -5.98 -9.28 14.89
N PHE A 419 -4.74 -9.01 14.49
CA PHE A 419 -4.39 -8.77 13.09
C PHE A 419 -3.73 -10.00 12.46
N SER A 420 -3.96 -10.12 11.17
CA SER A 420 -3.65 -11.25 10.30
C SER A 420 -2.17 -11.65 10.38
N GLN A 421 -1.87 -12.90 10.69
CA GLN A 421 -0.51 -13.45 10.46
C GLN A 421 -0.22 -13.71 8.97
N SER A 422 -1.16 -13.39 8.07
CA SER A 422 -1.23 -13.92 6.71
C SER A 422 -1.72 -12.93 5.65
N ALA A 423 -1.88 -11.66 6.03
CA ALA A 423 -1.96 -10.58 5.05
C ALA A 423 -0.58 -10.30 4.41
N ALA A 424 0.48 -10.95 4.90
CA ALA A 424 1.70 -11.15 4.14
C ALA A 424 1.39 -12.05 2.94
N CYS A 425 1.63 -11.55 1.72
CA CYS A 425 1.92 -12.46 0.62
C CYS A 425 3.12 -13.24 1.09
N ASP A 426 2.94 -14.53 1.32
CA ASP A 426 4.00 -15.33 1.92
C ASP A 426 5.29 -15.18 1.12
N ARG A 427 5.23 -14.88 -0.20
CA ARG A 427 6.39 -14.90 -1.11
C ARG A 427 6.22 -14.04 -2.38
N PRO A 428 6.30 -12.69 -2.37
CA PRO A 428 6.47 -11.96 -3.63
C PRO A 428 7.88 -12.24 -4.18
N THR A 429 8.00 -13.24 -5.06
CA THR A 429 9.26 -13.64 -5.71
C THR A 429 9.92 -12.53 -6.51
N TRP A 430 9.14 -11.51 -6.88
CA TRP A 430 9.60 -10.32 -7.56
C TRP A 430 10.17 -9.24 -6.62
N LEU A 431 9.94 -9.33 -5.32
CA LEU A 431 10.44 -8.35 -4.37
C LEU A 431 11.89 -8.71 -3.97
N PRO A 432 12.82 -7.74 -3.96
CA PRO A 432 14.19 -8.01 -3.52
C PRO A 432 14.22 -8.42 -2.04
N ALA A 433 14.91 -9.51 -1.72
CA ALA A 433 14.94 -10.08 -0.35
C ALA A 433 15.38 -9.05 0.71
N ALA A 434 16.36 -8.22 0.35
CA ALA A 434 16.89 -7.15 1.19
C ALA A 434 15.85 -6.12 1.65
N PHE A 435 14.81 -5.86 0.84
CA PHE A 435 13.83 -4.80 1.07
C PHE A 435 12.46 -5.30 1.54
N GLN A 436 12.33 -6.60 1.83
CA GLN A 436 11.04 -7.19 2.20
C GLN A 436 10.46 -6.60 3.49
N HIS A 437 11.31 -6.30 4.48
CA HIS A 437 10.91 -5.73 5.77
C HIS A 437 10.27 -4.34 5.66
N VAL A 438 10.54 -3.59 4.60
CA VAL A 438 10.01 -2.25 4.39
C VAL A 438 8.72 -2.26 3.56
N SER A 439 8.42 -3.39 2.91
CA SER A 439 7.20 -3.54 2.13
C SER A 439 6.02 -3.88 3.03
N TYR A 440 4.93 -3.14 2.87
CA TYR A 440 3.67 -3.43 3.56
C TYR A 440 2.69 -3.93 2.52
N LEU A 441 2.22 -5.15 2.69
CA LEU A 441 1.07 -5.61 1.94
C LEU A 441 -0.20 -5.28 2.72
N VAL A 442 -1.25 -4.96 1.99
CA VAL A 442 -2.59 -4.87 2.54
C VAL A 442 -3.29 -6.17 2.18
N GLY A 443 -3.68 -6.94 3.19
CA GLY A 443 -4.50 -8.13 3.04
C GLY A 443 -5.69 -8.13 4.01
N PRO A 444 -6.78 -8.83 3.68
CA PRO A 444 -7.88 -9.00 4.62
C PRO A 444 -7.39 -9.77 5.86
N PRO A 445 -7.94 -9.48 7.05
CA PRO A 445 -7.68 -10.31 8.22
C PRO A 445 -8.24 -11.72 7.97
N LYS A 446 -7.38 -12.74 8.08
CA LYS A 446 -7.80 -14.14 7.94
C LYS A 446 -7.81 -14.81 9.31
N THR A 447 -8.86 -15.58 9.59
CA THR A 447 -8.92 -16.39 10.81
C THR A 447 -7.96 -17.59 10.72
N PRO A 448 -7.52 -18.17 11.85
CA PRO A 448 -6.66 -19.36 11.83
C PRO A 448 -7.26 -20.53 11.04
N GLU A 449 -8.58 -20.69 11.08
CA GLU A 449 -9.29 -21.72 10.30
C GLU A 449 -9.26 -21.44 8.80
N GLN A 450 -9.44 -20.17 8.39
CA GLN A 450 -9.30 -19.76 6.99
C GLN A 450 -7.88 -20.01 6.50
N LEU A 451 -6.87 -19.85 7.36
CA LEU A 451 -5.48 -20.12 7.01
C LEU A 451 -5.17 -21.60 6.89
N ALA A 452 -5.71 -22.43 7.77
CA ALA A 452 -5.60 -23.88 7.64
C ALA A 452 -6.24 -24.35 6.33
N LYS A 453 -7.44 -23.83 6.00
CA LYS A 453 -8.13 -24.13 4.74
C LYS A 453 -7.38 -23.63 3.51
N GLU A 454 -6.85 -22.41 3.54
CA GLU A 454 -6.06 -21.87 2.44
C GLU A 454 -4.77 -22.67 2.24
N LYS A 455 -4.11 -23.08 3.33
CA LYS A 455 -2.93 -23.94 3.27
C LYS A 455 -3.27 -25.29 2.65
N GLU A 456 -4.35 -25.93 3.09
CA GLU A 456 -4.84 -27.17 2.51
C GLU A 456 -5.21 -27.00 1.02
N GLN A 457 -5.85 -25.89 0.65
CA GLN A 457 -6.20 -25.58 -0.74
C GLN A 457 -4.97 -25.29 -1.61
N ARG A 458 -3.91 -24.68 -1.06
CA ARG A 458 -2.64 -24.48 -1.76
C ARG A 458 -1.90 -25.80 -1.94
N GLU A 459 -1.85 -26.63 -0.90
CA GLU A 459 -1.25 -27.98 -0.95
C GLU A 459 -2.01 -28.89 -1.91
N GLY A 460 -3.33 -28.76 -1.97
CA GLY A 460 -4.20 -29.44 -2.94
C GLY A 460 -4.22 -28.83 -4.35
N GLY A 461 -3.46 -27.75 -4.60
CA GLY A 461 -3.38 -27.08 -5.90
C GLY A 461 -4.65 -26.35 -6.35
N ALA A 462 -5.64 -26.20 -5.47
CA ALA A 462 -6.88 -25.47 -5.75
C ALA A 462 -6.65 -23.95 -5.84
N ILE A 463 -5.74 -23.42 -5.01
CA ILE A 463 -5.23 -22.06 -5.15
C ILE A 463 -3.90 -22.16 -5.89
N ARG A 464 -3.96 -21.97 -7.20
CA ARG A 464 -2.83 -22.28 -8.09
C ARG A 464 -1.69 -21.27 -7.99
N ASP A 465 -1.98 -20.00 -7.71
CA ASP A 465 -0.99 -18.92 -7.63
C ASP A 465 -1.41 -17.82 -6.64
N ASP A 466 -0.47 -17.31 -5.83
CA ASP A 466 -0.68 -16.08 -5.07
C ASP A 466 -0.93 -14.94 -6.08
N PRO A 467 -2.03 -14.19 -6.01
CA PRO A 467 -2.29 -13.17 -7.01
C PRO A 467 -1.16 -12.15 -7.09
N MET A 468 -0.39 -11.91 -6.03
CA MET A 468 0.76 -11.01 -6.10
C MET A 468 2.00 -11.61 -6.77
N MET A 469 1.95 -12.79 -7.39
CA MET A 469 3.06 -13.29 -8.20
C MET A 469 3.17 -12.60 -9.56
N ILE A 470 2.05 -12.14 -10.12
CA ILE A 470 2.00 -11.49 -11.43
C ILE A 470 1.97 -9.98 -11.22
N VAL A 471 3.15 -9.39 -11.07
CA VAL A 471 3.33 -7.94 -10.91
C VAL A 471 4.12 -7.42 -12.10
N ASP A 472 3.81 -6.19 -12.54
CA ASP A 472 4.57 -5.55 -13.61
C ASP A 472 6.03 -5.32 -13.17
N MET A 473 6.95 -6.05 -13.78
CA MET A 473 8.39 -5.99 -13.49
C MET A 473 9.13 -4.91 -14.27
N THR A 474 8.44 -4.09 -15.05
CA THR A 474 9.03 -2.98 -15.78
C THR A 474 9.89 -2.06 -14.89
N PRO A 475 9.52 -1.72 -13.63
CA PRO A 475 10.39 -0.96 -12.73
C PRO A 475 11.73 -1.64 -12.47
N TRP A 476 11.76 -2.96 -12.24
CA TRP A 476 13.01 -3.71 -12.07
C TRP A 476 13.90 -3.61 -13.31
N TRP A 477 13.32 -3.72 -14.52
CA TRP A 477 14.09 -3.58 -15.76
C TRP A 477 14.79 -2.22 -15.86
N TYR A 478 14.13 -1.14 -15.44
CA TYR A 478 14.75 0.18 -15.39
C TYR A 478 15.89 0.25 -14.37
N VAL A 479 15.68 -0.24 -13.14
CA VAL A 479 16.72 -0.26 -12.09
C VAL A 479 17.93 -1.08 -12.54
N ARG A 480 17.69 -2.29 -13.07
CA ARG A 480 18.74 -3.15 -13.64
C ARG A 480 19.51 -2.42 -14.73
N THR A 481 18.83 -1.71 -15.61
CA THR A 481 19.47 -0.98 -16.71
C THR A 481 20.39 0.11 -16.16
N VAL A 482 19.94 0.90 -15.19
CA VAL A 482 20.78 1.91 -14.52
C VAL A 482 22.02 1.27 -13.90
N ILE A 483 21.87 0.16 -13.16
CA ILE A 483 23.01 -0.53 -12.53
C ILE A 483 24.02 -1.06 -13.56
N LEU A 484 23.54 -1.60 -14.69
CA LEU A 484 24.41 -2.09 -15.76
C LEU A 484 25.18 -0.95 -16.44
N PHE A 485 24.54 0.20 -16.67
CA PHE A 485 25.23 1.39 -17.19
C PHE A 485 26.23 1.97 -16.17
N THR A 486 25.91 1.92 -14.88
CA THR A 486 26.87 2.27 -13.81
C THR A 486 28.11 1.38 -13.88
N LEU A 487 27.93 0.06 -14.02
CA LEU A 487 29.02 -0.89 -14.17
C LEU A 487 29.87 -0.59 -15.41
N LEU A 488 29.23 -0.29 -16.55
CA LEU A 488 29.93 0.11 -17.76
C LEU A 488 30.77 1.37 -17.55
N GLY A 489 30.23 2.38 -16.87
CA GLY A 489 30.98 3.60 -16.52
C GLY A 489 32.22 3.31 -15.67
N TRP A 490 32.13 2.39 -14.72
CA TRP A 490 33.30 1.95 -13.94
C TRP A 490 34.34 1.21 -14.78
N VAL A 491 33.91 0.37 -15.73
CA VAL A 491 34.82 -0.32 -16.67
C VAL A 491 35.53 0.68 -17.59
N ILE A 492 34.83 1.73 -18.04
CA ILE A 492 35.44 2.81 -18.83
C ILE A 492 36.51 3.53 -18.00
N LEU A 493 36.20 3.91 -16.75
CA LEU A 493 37.17 4.54 -15.86
C LEU A 493 38.38 3.64 -15.57
N LEU A 494 38.15 2.34 -15.33
CA LEU A 494 39.22 1.35 -15.12
C LEU A 494 40.12 1.23 -16.35
N THR A 495 39.52 1.13 -17.54
CA THR A 495 40.25 1.01 -18.81
C THR A 495 41.07 2.27 -19.07
N GLY A 496 40.45 3.46 -18.92
CA GLY A 496 41.16 4.73 -19.03
C GLY A 496 42.34 4.81 -18.07
N ARG A 497 42.15 4.33 -16.83
CA ARG A 497 43.21 4.29 -15.82
C ARG A 497 44.37 3.35 -16.18
N ILE A 498 44.07 2.15 -16.68
CA ILE A 498 45.10 1.20 -17.13
C ILE A 498 45.91 1.81 -18.27
N VAL A 499 45.24 2.43 -19.24
CA VAL A 499 45.91 3.05 -20.37
C VAL A 499 46.78 4.24 -19.94
N GLU A 500 46.31 5.09 -19.02
CA GLU A 500 47.14 6.14 -18.41
C GLU A 500 48.38 5.57 -17.71
N CYS A 501 48.29 4.39 -17.07
CA CYS A 501 49.45 3.77 -16.43
C CYS A 501 50.47 3.22 -17.46
N VAL A 502 50.00 2.73 -18.61
CA VAL A 502 50.86 2.18 -19.67
C VAL A 502 51.53 3.28 -20.50
N MET A 503 50.76 4.29 -20.90
CA MET A 503 51.23 5.34 -21.80
C MET A 503 51.91 6.50 -21.07
N GLY A 504 51.73 6.61 -19.75
CA GLY A 504 52.16 7.76 -18.97
C GLY A 504 51.11 8.87 -18.93
N GLU A 505 51.32 9.81 -18.02
CA GLU A 505 50.40 10.92 -17.78
C GLU A 505 50.33 11.83 -19.01
N ARG A 506 49.12 12.10 -19.53
CA ARG A 506 48.77 13.04 -20.63
C ARG A 506 48.75 12.52 -22.08
N MET A 507 48.98 11.25 -22.36
CA MET A 507 49.10 10.81 -23.77
C MET A 507 47.78 10.69 -24.55
N LEU A 508 46.63 10.60 -23.88
CA LEU A 508 45.35 10.30 -24.56
C LEU A 508 44.40 11.50 -24.67
N VAL A 509 44.26 12.30 -23.60
CA VAL A 509 43.36 13.45 -23.55
C VAL A 509 43.91 14.49 -22.56
N SER A 510 45.00 15.18 -22.91
CA SER A 510 45.37 16.40 -22.17
C SER A 510 44.85 17.62 -22.92
N ASN A 511 44.09 18.46 -22.22
CA ASN A 511 44.06 19.87 -22.61
C ASN A 511 45.52 20.36 -22.55
N PRO A 512 46.11 20.85 -23.66
CA PRO A 512 47.55 21.15 -23.76
C PRO A 512 48.06 22.14 -22.71
N VAL A 513 47.16 22.83 -21.98
CA VAL A 513 47.48 23.86 -20.98
C VAL A 513 47.40 23.36 -19.52
N ALA A 514 46.82 22.19 -19.24
CA ALA A 514 46.62 21.74 -17.85
C ALA A 514 47.88 21.04 -17.29
N PRO A 515 48.45 21.44 -16.13
CA PRO A 515 49.65 20.84 -15.53
C PRO A 515 49.47 19.33 -15.25
N PRO A 516 50.55 18.52 -15.19
CA PRO A 516 50.42 17.11 -14.79
C PRO A 516 49.82 17.03 -13.40
N TRP A 517 49.19 15.90 -13.08
CA TRP A 517 48.54 15.76 -11.78
C TRP A 517 49.46 15.02 -10.79
N SER A 518 50.45 14.25 -11.24
CA SER A 518 51.54 13.82 -10.37
C SER A 518 52.50 14.98 -10.09
N ARG A 519 53.07 14.98 -8.87
CA ARG A 519 54.19 15.87 -8.55
C ARG A 519 55.41 15.63 -9.45
N ALA A 520 55.61 14.41 -9.98
CA ALA A 520 56.70 14.15 -10.92
C ALA A 520 56.63 15.06 -12.16
N GLY A 521 55.44 15.17 -12.74
CA GLY A 521 55.24 15.96 -13.95
C GLY A 521 55.12 17.47 -13.67
N GLN A 522 54.50 17.88 -12.55
CA GLN A 522 54.36 19.32 -12.23
C GLN A 522 55.70 20.02 -12.09
N TRP A 523 56.69 19.33 -11.54
CA TRP A 523 58.00 19.89 -11.20
C TRP A 523 59.06 19.66 -12.28
N ALA A 524 58.80 18.78 -13.27
CA ALA A 524 59.69 18.56 -14.41
C ALA A 524 59.87 19.80 -15.31
N GLY A 525 59.09 20.87 -15.10
CA GLY A 525 59.27 22.18 -15.77
C GLY A 525 59.18 23.41 -14.85
N TRP A 526 59.04 23.23 -13.53
CA TRP A 526 58.93 24.32 -12.55
C TRP A 526 60.04 24.18 -11.50
N GLU A 527 60.95 25.16 -11.44
CA GLU A 527 62.11 25.11 -10.54
C GLU A 527 61.69 24.91 -9.07
N SER A 528 62.46 24.09 -8.36
CA SER A 528 62.31 23.77 -6.95
C SER A 528 62.41 25.01 -6.05
N GLY A 529 61.28 25.61 -5.69
CA GLY A 529 61.18 26.65 -4.66
C GLY A 529 60.04 26.36 -3.67
N PRO A 530 60.20 26.70 -2.38
CA PRO A 530 59.14 26.52 -1.39
C PRO A 530 57.94 27.42 -1.74
N ILE A 531 56.83 26.80 -2.12
CA ILE A 531 55.59 27.50 -2.42
C ILE A 531 54.98 27.97 -1.08
N THR A 532 55.27 29.21 -0.72
CA THR A 532 54.64 29.88 0.43
C THR A 532 53.26 30.38 0.04
N SER A 533 52.28 30.21 0.94
CA SER A 533 50.84 30.44 0.73
C SER A 533 50.42 31.88 0.37
N LYS A 534 51.36 32.82 0.22
CA LYS A 534 51.09 34.24 -0.08
C LYS A 534 51.40 34.68 -1.52
N HIS A 535 52.00 33.84 -2.37
CA HIS A 535 52.58 34.31 -3.64
C HIS A 535 51.66 34.29 -4.88
N TYR A 536 50.39 33.89 -4.80
CA TYR A 536 49.57 33.72 -6.02
C TYR A 536 48.68 34.91 -6.43
N ALA A 537 48.72 36.05 -5.72
CA ALA A 537 48.16 37.30 -6.25
C ALA A 537 49.19 38.13 -7.06
N HIS A 538 50.48 37.80 -6.96
CA HIS A 538 51.55 38.44 -7.72
C HIS A 538 52.57 37.39 -8.14
N VAL A 539 52.34 36.79 -9.31
CA VAL A 539 53.37 35.99 -9.98
C VAL A 539 54.32 36.97 -10.68
N THR A 540 55.34 37.43 -9.97
CA THR A 540 56.59 37.82 -10.63
C THR A 540 57.43 36.54 -10.76
N PRO A 541 57.79 36.11 -11.98
CA PRO A 541 58.65 34.94 -12.15
C PRO A 541 60.02 35.24 -11.56
N MET A 542 60.51 34.39 -10.64
CA MET A 542 61.82 34.56 -10.00
C MET A 542 63.01 34.17 -10.90
N ARG A 543 62.77 33.69 -12.13
CA ARG A 543 63.81 33.53 -13.15
C ARG A 543 63.25 33.77 -14.55
N GLY A 544 64.01 34.54 -15.32
CA GLY A 544 63.58 35.18 -16.57
C GLY A 544 63.04 34.21 -17.62
N HIS A 545 61.95 34.64 -18.25
CA HIS A 545 61.63 34.28 -19.62
C HIS A 545 62.83 34.55 -20.52
N PHE A 546 63.53 33.51 -20.99
CA PHE A 546 64.15 33.41 -22.34
C PHE A 546 64.64 31.97 -22.63
N GLY A 547 63.97 30.96 -22.07
CA GLY A 547 64.25 29.55 -22.37
C GLY A 547 63.09 28.91 -23.12
N TRP A 548 62.84 29.34 -24.35
CA TRP A 548 62.07 28.54 -25.30
C TRP A 548 62.94 27.30 -25.58
N GLN A 549 62.69 26.17 -24.90
CA GLN A 549 63.24 24.90 -25.37
C GLN A 549 62.50 24.56 -26.67
N GLN A 550 63.21 24.67 -27.79
CA GLN A 550 62.79 24.09 -29.06
C GLN A 550 62.55 22.58 -28.86
N GLY A 551 61.50 22.09 -29.51
CA GLY A 551 61.10 20.68 -29.50
C GLY A 551 62.08 19.72 -30.14
#